data_AF-A0A2M6U974-F1
#
_entry.id   AF-A0A2M6U974-F1
#
_cell.length_a   1.000
_cell.length_b   1.000
_cell.length_c   1.000
_cell.angle_alpha   90.00
_cell.angle_beta   90.00
_cell.angle_gamma   90.00
#
_symmetry.space_group_name_H-M   'P 1'
#
loop_
_entity.id
_entity.type
_entity.pdbx_description
1 polymer ?
#
loop_
_entity_poly.entity_id
_entity_poly.type
_entity_poly.pdbx_seq_one_letter_code
_entity_poly.pdbx_strand_id
1 'polypeptide(L)'
;MPTIPFFKHATLREIIITRLCCAADIVVILCCTGYLVGRYPEVGLHWPWLIVAVLAGYFLADLFSGLVHWVVDTWLDEGMLGRGIAITREHHSHPGHVLLYGFLDQASLGAAPSAVVIGAAAGVTALFPASALTCALMIVWFVIATCMLFGMSFHNLAHRQVRPLPLRMAQRLHLVCSPEHHWCHHRDHTIRYCVINGWANYPCDRLRLWSRLERLVTATTGRAPRADDAEWQRKLSDTGITVGLPQPNG
;
A
#
# COMPACT_ATOMS: atom_id res chain seq x y z
N MET A 1 -17.17 -12.55 20.22
CA MET A 1 -16.26 -11.58 20.85
C MET A 1 -15.24 -11.16 19.81
N PRO A 2 -14.90 -9.87 19.65
CA PRO A 2 -13.79 -9.50 18.77
C PRO A 2 -12.50 -10.06 19.36
N THR A 3 -11.83 -10.90 18.58
CA THR A 3 -10.51 -11.43 18.90
C THR A 3 -9.48 -10.29 18.84
N ILE A 4 -8.50 -10.32 19.75
CA ILE A 4 -7.41 -9.35 19.78
C ILE A 4 -6.42 -9.74 18.68
N PRO A 5 -5.80 -8.78 17.96
CA PRO A 5 -4.77 -9.10 16.98
C PRO A 5 -3.59 -9.83 17.62
N PHE A 6 -3.08 -10.86 16.94
CA PHE A 6 -2.01 -11.73 17.45
C PHE A 6 -0.70 -10.97 17.60
N PHE A 7 -0.44 -10.00 16.73
CA PHE A 7 0.81 -9.24 16.71
C PHE A 7 0.66 -7.80 17.24
N LYS A 8 -0.28 -7.59 18.16
CA LYS A 8 -0.62 -6.25 18.67
C LYS A 8 0.58 -5.54 19.32
N HIS A 9 1.41 -6.28 20.06
CA HIS A 9 2.53 -5.69 20.78
C HIS A 9 3.78 -5.57 19.90
N ALA A 10 4.40 -4.39 19.93
CA ALA A 10 5.63 -4.08 19.23
C ALA A 10 6.82 -4.08 20.20
N THR A 11 7.97 -4.57 19.74
CA THR A 11 9.25 -4.33 20.41
C THR A 11 9.68 -2.87 20.24
N LEU A 12 10.54 -2.38 21.13
CA LEU A 12 11.09 -1.02 21.01
C LEU A 12 11.81 -0.81 19.66
N ARG A 13 12.53 -1.82 19.17
CA ARG A 13 13.22 -1.79 17.88
C ARG A 13 12.23 -1.58 16.73
N GLU A 14 11.12 -2.32 16.70
CA GLU A 14 10.08 -2.17 15.68
C GLU A 14 9.43 -0.79 15.73
N ILE A 15 9.16 -0.27 16.92
CA ILE A 15 8.62 1.09 17.10
C ILE A 15 9.59 2.12 16.51
N ILE A 16 10.89 2.02 16.83
CA ILE A 16 11.91 2.94 16.33
C ILE A 16 12.01 2.87 14.81
N ILE A 17 12.12 1.66 14.24
CA ILE A 17 12.22 1.47 12.78
C ILE A 17 11.01 2.08 12.08
N THR A 18 9.79 1.76 12.54
CA THR A 18 8.59 2.30 11.90
C THR A 18 8.56 3.82 11.95
N ARG A 19 8.92 4.44 13.09
CA ARG A 19 8.98 5.89 13.22
C ARG A 19 10.02 6.51 12.30
N LEU A 20 11.21 5.90 12.17
CA LEU A 20 12.24 6.37 11.26
C LEU A 20 11.79 6.30 9.80
N CYS A 21 11.15 5.20 9.38
CA CYS A 21 10.60 5.08 8.03
C CYS A 21 9.51 6.11 7.75
N CYS A 22 8.59 6.32 8.69
CA CYS A 22 7.55 7.35 8.55
C CYS A 22 8.16 8.75 8.51
N ALA A 23 9.15 9.05 9.37
CA ALA A 23 9.84 10.33 9.38
C ALA A 23 10.59 10.59 8.05
N ALA A 24 11.24 9.57 7.49
CA ALA A 24 11.91 9.67 6.20
C ALA A 24 10.92 10.02 5.07
N ASP A 25 9.75 9.36 5.01
CA ASP A 25 8.74 9.67 4.00
C ASP A 25 8.10 11.05 4.21
N ILE A 26 7.91 11.46 5.47
CA ILE A 26 7.49 12.84 5.79
C ILE A 26 8.51 13.85 5.29
N VAL A 27 9.82 13.59 5.41
CA VAL A 27 10.85 14.46 4.83
C VAL A 27 10.70 14.52 3.31
N VAL A 28 10.42 13.41 2.62
CA VAL A 28 10.14 13.43 1.17
C VAL A 28 8.95 14.33 0.85
N ILE A 29 7.84 14.19 1.57
CA ILE A 29 6.63 15.02 1.40
C ILE A 29 6.95 16.50 1.62
N LEU A 30 7.71 16.83 2.67
CA LEU A 30 8.12 18.20 2.98
C LEU A 30 9.07 18.77 1.92
N CYS A 31 10.01 17.99 1.41
CA CYS A 31 10.90 18.39 0.32
C CYS A 31 10.12 18.65 -0.97
N CYS A 32 9.17 17.78 -1.34
CA CYS A 32 8.30 17.99 -2.49
C CYS A 32 7.47 19.26 -2.32
N THR A 33 6.90 19.47 -1.12
CA THR A 33 6.12 20.68 -0.78
C THR A 33 6.97 21.93 -0.90
N GLY A 34 8.18 21.92 -0.32
CA GLY A 34 9.11 23.05 -0.38
C GLY A 34 9.54 23.38 -1.81
N TYR A 35 9.82 22.37 -2.63
CA TYR A 35 10.10 22.56 -4.06
C TYR A 35 8.91 23.21 -4.78
N LEU A 36 7.70 22.69 -4.58
CA LEU A 36 6.50 23.23 -5.22
C LEU A 36 6.25 24.67 -4.79
N VAL A 37 6.26 24.98 -3.50
CA VAL A 37 6.07 26.35 -3.00
C VAL A 37 7.12 27.32 -3.58
N GLY A 38 8.39 26.89 -3.64
CA GLY A 38 9.48 27.73 -4.11
C GLY A 38 9.53 27.93 -5.63
N ARG A 39 9.14 26.92 -6.42
CA ARG A 39 9.35 26.92 -7.88
C ARG A 39 8.06 27.07 -8.70
N TYR A 40 6.91 26.79 -8.12
CA TYR A 40 5.62 26.86 -8.82
C TYR A 40 5.31 28.24 -9.44
N PRO A 41 5.60 29.38 -8.78
CA PRO A 41 5.36 30.69 -9.37
C PRO A 41 6.19 30.97 -10.64
N GLU A 42 7.34 30.31 -10.79
CA GLU A 42 8.30 30.56 -11.87
C GLU A 42 7.93 29.85 -13.18
N VAL A 43 7.15 28.76 -13.10
CA VAL A 43 6.98 27.80 -14.21
C VAL A 43 5.68 27.94 -15.00
N GLY A 44 4.75 28.78 -14.54
CA GLY A 44 3.49 29.07 -15.25
C GLY A 44 2.63 27.82 -15.52
N LEU A 45 2.61 26.82 -14.63
CA LEU A 45 1.81 25.61 -14.82
C LEU A 45 0.30 25.95 -14.70
N HIS A 46 -0.46 25.73 -15.77
CA HIS A 46 -1.89 26.05 -15.77
C HIS A 46 -2.70 25.00 -14.99
N TRP A 47 -3.84 25.43 -14.43
CA TRP A 47 -4.69 24.58 -13.58
C TRP A 47 -5.13 23.23 -14.20
N PRO A 48 -5.35 23.07 -15.53
CA PRO A 48 -5.70 21.75 -16.07
C PRO A 48 -4.58 20.73 -15.88
N TRP A 49 -3.32 21.17 -16.01
CA TRP A 49 -2.15 20.32 -15.83
C TRP A 49 -1.92 19.92 -14.37
N LEU A 50 -2.36 20.75 -13.42
CA LEU A 50 -2.41 20.36 -12.01
C LEU A 50 -3.32 19.15 -11.80
N ILE A 51 -4.54 19.20 -12.36
CA ILE A 51 -5.51 18.12 -12.22
C ILE A 51 -4.96 16.85 -12.85
N VAL A 52 -4.37 16.94 -14.05
CA VAL A 52 -3.73 15.81 -14.71
C VAL A 52 -2.60 15.23 -13.85
N ALA A 53 -1.72 16.06 -13.28
CA ALA A 53 -0.63 15.61 -12.43
C ALA A 53 -1.12 14.95 -11.14
N VAL A 54 -2.16 15.49 -10.50
CA VAL A 54 -2.77 14.89 -9.30
C VAL A 54 -3.43 13.56 -9.63
N LEU A 55 -4.20 13.46 -10.72
CA LEU A 55 -4.84 12.21 -11.12
C LEU A 55 -3.83 11.14 -11.53
N ALA A 56 -2.77 11.54 -12.25
CA ALA A 56 -1.65 10.66 -12.59
C ALA A 56 -0.95 10.18 -11.31
N GLY A 57 -0.66 11.08 -10.37
CA GLY A 57 -0.10 10.75 -9.07
C GLY A 57 -0.97 9.78 -8.29
N TYR A 58 -2.29 9.97 -8.29
CA TYR A 58 -3.23 9.12 -7.56
C TYR A 58 -3.33 7.71 -8.18
N PHE A 59 -3.36 7.61 -9.51
CA PHE A 59 -3.31 6.33 -10.21
C PHE A 59 -1.97 5.61 -9.97
N LEU A 60 -0.85 6.33 -10.05
CA LEU A 60 0.48 5.76 -9.81
C LEU A 60 0.68 5.37 -8.35
N ALA A 61 0.08 6.09 -7.40
CA ALA A 61 0.07 5.72 -5.99
C ALA A 61 -0.68 4.40 -5.77
N ASP A 62 -1.84 4.24 -6.40
CA ASP A 62 -2.60 2.98 -6.36
C ASP A 62 -1.78 1.83 -6.95
N LEU A 63 -1.18 2.04 -8.14
CA LEU A 63 -0.28 1.05 -8.76
C LEU A 63 0.90 0.69 -7.86
N PHE A 64 1.56 1.68 -7.26
CA PHE A 64 2.71 1.47 -6.39
C PHE A 64 2.32 0.74 -5.10
N SER A 65 1.15 1.05 -4.54
CA SER A 65 0.59 0.28 -3.42
C SER A 65 0.40 -1.19 -3.78
N GLY A 66 -0.07 -1.48 -5.00
CA GLY A 66 -0.21 -2.85 -5.50
C GLY A 66 1.11 -3.55 -5.71
N LEU A 67 2.15 -2.84 -6.18
CA LEU A 67 3.49 -3.42 -6.28
C LEU A 67 4.06 -3.79 -4.91
N VAL A 68 3.96 -2.89 -3.93
CA VAL A 68 4.41 -3.15 -2.56
C VAL A 68 3.64 -4.31 -1.94
N HIS A 69 2.31 -4.31 -2.08
CA HIS A 69 1.45 -5.37 -1.58
C HIS A 69 1.76 -6.72 -2.23
N TRP A 70 1.91 -6.77 -3.55
CA TRP A 70 2.33 -7.98 -4.27
C TRP A 70 3.70 -8.49 -3.78
N VAL A 71 4.67 -7.61 -3.54
CA VAL A 71 5.98 -8.02 -3.01
C VAL A 71 5.85 -8.61 -1.61
N VAL A 72 5.16 -7.90 -0.71
CA VAL A 72 4.90 -8.33 0.66
C VAL A 72 4.21 -9.69 0.68
N ASP A 73 3.20 -9.85 -0.17
CA ASP A 73 2.40 -11.08 -0.17
C ASP A 73 3.09 -12.26 -0.82
N THR A 74 3.99 -12.02 -1.77
CA THR A 74 4.49 -13.08 -2.65
C THR A 74 5.90 -13.51 -2.33
N TRP A 75 6.74 -12.61 -1.84
CA TRP A 75 8.19 -12.84 -1.79
C TRP A 75 8.82 -12.62 -0.43
N LEU A 76 8.09 -12.04 0.52
CA LEU A 76 8.59 -11.73 1.84
C LEU A 76 7.98 -12.67 2.88
N ASP A 77 8.82 -13.08 3.83
CA ASP A 77 8.45 -13.88 4.99
C ASP A 77 8.70 -13.11 6.30
N GLU A 78 8.25 -13.70 7.41
CA GLU A 78 8.46 -13.12 8.76
C GLU A 78 9.94 -12.95 9.12
N GLY A 79 10.85 -13.75 8.56
CA GLY A 79 12.29 -13.60 8.80
C GLY A 79 12.86 -12.32 8.18
N MET A 80 12.29 -11.85 7.08
CA MET A 80 12.75 -10.66 6.36
C MET A 80 12.26 -9.34 6.98
N LEU A 81 10.97 -9.25 7.33
CA LEU A 81 10.33 -8.01 7.79
C LEU A 81 9.55 -8.15 9.11
N GLY A 82 9.61 -9.31 9.77
CA GLY A 82 9.10 -9.51 11.12
C GLY A 82 7.61 -9.20 11.25
N ARG A 83 7.28 -8.45 12.30
CA ARG A 83 5.91 -8.05 12.65
C ARG A 83 5.13 -7.43 11.50
N GLY A 84 5.79 -6.72 10.58
CA GLY A 84 5.11 -6.14 9.41
C GLY A 84 4.43 -7.20 8.55
N ILE A 85 5.14 -8.28 8.23
CA ILE A 85 4.61 -9.42 7.46
C ILE A 85 3.57 -10.18 8.28
N ALA A 86 3.82 -10.38 9.57
CA ALA A 86 2.88 -11.07 10.43
C ALA A 86 1.49 -10.37 10.46
N ILE A 87 1.46 -9.04 10.52
CA ILE A 87 0.22 -8.24 10.42
C ILE A 87 -0.45 -8.42 9.05
N THR A 88 0.31 -8.33 7.95
CA THR A 88 -0.23 -8.51 6.59
C THR A 88 -0.51 -9.97 6.25
N ARG A 89 -0.13 -10.94 7.06
CA ARG A 89 -0.54 -12.33 6.85
C ARG A 89 -1.77 -12.66 7.69
N GLU A 90 -1.81 -12.15 8.92
CA GLU A 90 -2.97 -12.25 9.81
C GLU A 90 -4.21 -11.64 9.18
N HIS A 91 -4.10 -10.53 8.45
CA HIS A 91 -5.29 -9.90 7.86
C HIS A 91 -5.95 -10.75 6.76
N HIS A 92 -5.25 -11.67 6.10
CA HIS A 92 -5.89 -12.59 5.14
C HIS A 92 -6.74 -13.66 5.84
N SER A 93 -6.33 -14.10 7.02
CA SER A 93 -7.09 -15.07 7.82
C SER A 93 -8.14 -14.41 8.72
N HIS A 94 -7.84 -13.21 9.24
CA HIS A 94 -8.69 -12.43 10.14
C HIS A 94 -8.79 -10.97 9.67
N PRO A 95 -9.54 -10.68 8.59
CA PRO A 95 -9.59 -9.35 7.95
C PRO A 95 -9.93 -8.20 8.91
N GLY A 96 -10.79 -8.44 9.89
CA GLY A 96 -11.16 -7.44 10.89
C GLY A 96 -10.01 -6.99 11.80
N HIS A 97 -8.97 -7.79 11.98
CA HIS A 97 -7.85 -7.46 12.88
C HIS A 97 -7.02 -6.30 12.37
N VAL A 98 -6.97 -6.07 11.05
CA VAL A 98 -6.22 -4.95 10.46
C VAL A 98 -6.70 -3.59 10.98
N LEU A 99 -7.98 -3.50 11.37
CA LEU A 99 -8.61 -2.30 11.92
C LEU A 99 -8.24 -2.01 13.38
N LEU A 100 -7.68 -2.99 14.07
CA LEU A 100 -7.39 -2.92 15.52
C LEU A 100 -5.94 -2.52 15.81
N TYR A 101 -5.12 -2.35 14.79
CA TYR A 101 -3.80 -1.78 14.85
C TYR A 101 -3.84 -0.25 14.76
N GLY A 102 -2.90 0.42 15.42
CA GLY A 102 -2.72 1.86 15.29
C GLY A 102 -2.11 2.25 13.95
N PHE A 103 -2.23 3.53 13.57
CA PHE A 103 -1.61 4.05 12.35
C PHE A 103 -0.10 3.74 12.29
N LEU A 104 0.63 4.03 13.36
CA LEU A 104 2.07 3.80 13.44
C LEU A 104 2.46 2.32 13.62
N ASP A 105 1.51 1.38 13.70
CA ASP A 105 1.85 -0.04 13.64
C ASP A 105 2.03 -0.53 12.20
N GLN A 106 1.42 0.17 11.23
CA GLN A 106 1.29 -0.30 9.85
C GLN A 106 1.81 0.70 8.82
N ALA A 107 1.93 1.99 9.17
CA ALA A 107 2.30 3.05 8.22
C ALA A 107 3.66 2.82 7.54
N SER A 108 4.61 2.16 8.21
CA SER A 108 5.93 1.86 7.63
C SER A 108 5.87 0.92 6.43
N LEU A 109 4.84 0.07 6.30
CA LEU A 109 4.68 -0.83 5.16
C LEU A 109 4.56 -0.05 3.84
N GLY A 110 3.93 1.12 3.86
CA GLY A 110 3.88 2.03 2.71
C GLY A 110 4.97 3.11 2.74
N ALA A 111 5.23 3.70 3.91
CA ALA A 111 6.17 4.82 4.03
C ALA A 111 7.63 4.42 3.72
N ALA A 112 8.07 3.22 4.13
CA ALA A 112 9.45 2.77 3.89
C ALA A 112 9.79 2.65 2.39
N PRO A 113 9.04 1.91 1.56
CA PRO A 113 9.32 1.86 0.12
C PRO A 113 9.13 3.21 -0.57
N SER A 114 8.19 4.04 -0.11
CA SER A 114 8.01 5.41 -0.62
C SER A 114 9.23 6.29 -0.36
N ALA A 115 9.71 6.35 0.88
CA ALA A 115 10.87 7.15 1.26
C ALA A 115 12.09 6.83 0.39
N VAL A 116 12.30 5.56 0.06
CA VAL A 116 13.42 5.12 -0.80
C VAL A 116 13.16 5.46 -2.27
N VAL A 117 12.07 4.98 -2.85
CA VAL A 117 11.84 5.06 -4.30
C VAL A 117 11.43 6.48 -4.72
N ILE A 118 10.45 7.04 -4.02
CA ILE A 118 9.89 8.36 -4.33
C ILE A 118 10.83 9.45 -3.84
N GLY A 119 11.50 9.26 -2.70
CA GLY A 119 12.56 10.17 -2.24
C GLY A 119 13.69 10.30 -3.27
N ALA A 120 14.17 9.18 -3.83
CA ALA A 120 15.18 9.21 -4.89
C ALA A 120 14.66 9.89 -6.17
N ALA A 121 13.44 9.56 -6.61
CA ALA A 121 12.84 10.17 -7.80
C ALA A 121 12.63 11.69 -7.66
N ALA A 122 12.15 12.14 -6.49
CA ALA A 122 12.00 13.55 -6.17
C ALA A 122 13.37 14.26 -6.10
N GLY A 123 14.37 13.62 -5.48
CA GLY A 123 15.73 14.12 -5.43
C GLY A 123 16.33 14.32 -6.82
N VAL A 124 16.21 13.32 -7.71
CA VAL A 124 16.65 13.42 -9.12
C VAL A 124 15.90 14.52 -9.85
N THR A 125 14.58 14.62 -9.68
CA THR A 125 13.76 15.68 -10.31
C THR A 125 14.23 17.07 -9.90
N ALA A 126 14.63 17.25 -8.64
CA ALA A 126 15.09 18.52 -8.11
C ALA A 126 16.46 18.96 -8.66
N LEU A 127 17.24 18.05 -9.27
CA LEU A 127 18.51 18.39 -9.93
C LEU A 127 18.31 19.11 -11.28
N PHE A 128 17.12 19.03 -11.87
CA PHE A 128 16.81 19.68 -13.14
C PHE A 128 16.29 21.12 -12.93
N PRO A 129 16.50 22.02 -13.92
CA PRO A 129 15.93 23.36 -13.90
C PRO A 129 14.41 23.33 -13.72
N ALA A 130 13.88 24.31 -12.98
CA ALA A 130 12.45 24.44 -12.79
C ALA A 130 11.74 24.61 -14.14
N SER A 131 10.75 23.76 -14.39
CA SER A 131 9.91 23.77 -15.59
C SER A 131 8.52 23.25 -15.25
N ALA A 132 7.56 23.43 -16.17
CA ALA A 132 6.24 22.85 -16.04
C ALA A 132 6.29 21.32 -15.80
N LEU A 133 7.23 20.63 -16.46
CA LEU A 133 7.43 19.19 -16.32
C LEU A 133 7.96 18.81 -14.93
N THR A 134 9.01 19.48 -14.44
CA THR A 134 9.58 19.14 -13.12
C THR A 134 8.60 19.45 -11.99
N CYS A 135 7.80 20.51 -12.11
CA CYS A 135 6.71 20.79 -11.18
C CYS A 135 5.59 19.75 -11.26
N ALA A 136 5.17 19.32 -12.46
CA ALA A 136 4.18 18.26 -12.62
C ALA A 136 4.67 16.93 -12.02
N LEU A 137 5.92 16.55 -12.27
CA LEU A 137 6.55 15.37 -11.65
C LEU A 137 6.61 15.50 -10.14
N MET A 138 6.95 16.68 -9.60
CA MET A 138 6.99 16.89 -8.16
C MET A 138 5.60 16.80 -7.51
N ILE A 139 4.53 17.20 -8.21
CA ILE A 139 3.14 16.95 -7.78
C ILE A 139 2.87 15.44 -7.74
N VAL A 140 3.27 14.70 -8.77
CA VAL A 140 3.13 13.24 -8.82
C VAL A 140 3.84 12.58 -7.62
N TRP A 141 5.09 12.94 -7.36
CA TRP A 141 5.87 12.41 -6.23
C TRP A 141 5.25 12.77 -4.88
N PHE A 142 4.79 14.02 -4.72
CA PHE A 142 4.07 14.45 -3.53
C PHE A 142 2.81 13.61 -3.27
N VAL A 143 2.00 13.37 -4.31
CA VAL A 143 0.77 12.58 -4.19
C VAL A 143 1.09 11.12 -3.85
N ILE A 144 2.07 10.51 -4.51
CA ILE A 144 2.46 9.12 -4.22
C ILE A 144 2.96 9.00 -2.79
N ALA A 145 3.91 9.84 -2.37
CA ALA A 145 4.46 9.80 -1.01
C ALA A 145 3.37 9.97 0.06
N THR A 146 2.48 10.94 -0.14
CA THR A 146 1.34 11.15 0.76
C THR A 146 0.41 9.94 0.82
N CYS A 147 0.05 9.36 -0.33
CA CYS A 147 -0.84 8.19 -0.36
C CYS A 147 -0.18 6.96 0.28
N MET A 148 1.13 6.76 0.08
CA MET A 148 1.86 5.63 0.64
C MET A 148 2.06 5.74 2.15
N LEU A 149 2.29 6.94 2.70
CA LEU A 149 2.28 7.17 4.15
C LEU A 149 0.96 6.71 4.79
N PHE A 150 -0.16 6.93 4.09
CA PHE A 150 -1.50 6.50 4.51
C PHE A 150 -1.95 5.19 3.85
N GLY A 151 -1.06 4.43 3.20
CA GLY A 151 -1.44 3.31 2.33
C GLY A 151 -2.26 2.24 3.06
N MET A 152 -1.83 1.87 4.27
CA MET A 152 -2.60 0.95 5.10
C MET A 152 -3.89 1.56 5.65
N SER A 153 -3.94 2.88 5.87
CA SER A 153 -5.20 3.55 6.23
C SER A 153 -6.20 3.48 5.07
N PHE A 154 -5.77 3.66 3.82
CA PHE A 154 -6.62 3.47 2.64
C PHE A 154 -7.12 2.02 2.53
N HIS A 155 -6.22 1.05 2.64
CA HIS A 155 -6.56 -0.38 2.66
C HIS A 155 -7.61 -0.69 3.74
N ASN A 156 -7.41 -0.17 4.96
CA ASN A 156 -8.30 -0.41 6.10
C ASN A 156 -9.72 0.13 5.87
N LEU A 157 -9.92 1.14 4.99
CA LEU A 157 -11.27 1.59 4.62
C LEU A 157 -12.09 0.51 3.92
N ALA A 158 -11.44 -0.40 3.19
CA ALA A 158 -12.10 -1.53 2.52
C ALA A 158 -12.53 -2.63 3.50
N HIS A 159 -12.02 -2.63 4.73
CA HIS A 159 -12.37 -3.61 5.78
C HIS A 159 -13.43 -3.11 6.76
N ARG A 160 -13.80 -1.82 6.70
CA ARG A 160 -14.81 -1.26 7.61
C ARG A 160 -16.21 -1.78 7.32
N GLN A 161 -16.77 -2.53 8.27
CA GLN A 161 -18.16 -3.02 8.20
C GLN A 161 -19.17 -1.87 8.31
N VAL A 162 -19.01 -0.99 9.31
CA VAL A 162 -19.86 0.18 9.50
C VAL A 162 -19.24 1.40 8.83
N ARG A 163 -19.93 1.92 7.80
CA ARG A 163 -19.43 2.98 6.92
C ARG A 163 -20.35 4.20 6.96
N PRO A 164 -19.87 5.40 7.35
CA PRO A 164 -20.68 6.61 7.28
C PRO A 164 -20.96 6.99 5.81
N LEU A 165 -21.98 7.84 5.58
CA LEU A 165 -22.42 8.22 4.23
C LEU A 165 -21.27 8.75 3.33
N PRO A 166 -20.37 9.64 3.79
CA PRO A 166 -19.28 10.13 2.95
C PRO A 166 -18.34 9.02 2.46
N LEU A 167 -18.03 8.05 3.33
CA LEU A 167 -17.18 6.91 2.96
C LEU A 167 -17.86 6.02 1.92
N ARG A 168 -19.16 5.73 2.09
CA ARG A 168 -19.93 4.94 1.10
C ARG A 168 -19.97 5.64 -0.25
N MET A 169 -20.12 6.97 -0.28
CA MET A 169 -20.09 7.74 -1.52
C MET A 169 -18.70 7.70 -2.16
N ALA A 170 -17.63 7.91 -1.39
CA ALA A 170 -16.26 7.83 -1.89
C ALA A 170 -15.95 6.45 -2.48
N GLN A 171 -16.40 5.36 -1.85
CA GLN A 171 -16.22 4.00 -2.36
C GLN A 171 -17.03 3.73 -3.63
N ARG A 172 -18.28 4.22 -3.72
CA ARG A 172 -19.10 4.11 -4.94
C ARG A 172 -18.52 4.87 -6.12
N LEU A 173 -17.86 6.00 -5.85
CA LEU A 173 -17.17 6.81 -6.85
C LEU A 173 -15.74 6.31 -7.15
N HIS A 174 -15.33 5.19 -6.55
CA HIS A 174 -13.95 4.67 -6.64
C HIS A 174 -12.89 5.72 -6.27
N LEU A 175 -13.21 6.65 -5.36
CA LEU A 175 -12.22 7.57 -4.80
C LEU A 175 -11.36 6.87 -3.76
N VAL A 176 -11.87 5.83 -3.10
CA VAL A 176 -11.12 4.92 -2.23
C VAL A 176 -11.58 3.49 -2.51
N CYS A 177 -10.73 2.50 -2.23
CA CYS A 177 -11.05 1.11 -2.50
C CYS A 177 -12.31 0.65 -1.74
N SER A 178 -13.21 -0.04 -2.44
CA SER A 178 -14.44 -0.56 -1.85
C SER A 178 -14.23 -1.95 -1.24
N PRO A 179 -15.00 -2.32 -0.19
CA PRO A 179 -14.94 -3.66 0.38
C PRO A 179 -15.20 -4.74 -0.66
N GLU A 180 -16.17 -4.50 -1.54
CA GLU A 180 -16.56 -5.46 -2.57
C GLU A 180 -15.43 -5.67 -3.60
N HIS A 181 -14.69 -4.61 -3.94
CA HIS A 181 -13.54 -4.71 -4.84
C HIS A 181 -12.38 -5.47 -4.21
N HIS A 182 -12.02 -5.12 -2.98
CA HIS A 182 -10.90 -5.70 -2.26
C HIS A 182 -11.18 -7.14 -1.78
N TRP A 183 -12.44 -7.49 -1.51
CA TRP A 183 -12.80 -8.87 -1.13
C TRP A 183 -12.48 -9.91 -2.20
N CYS A 184 -12.43 -9.51 -3.48
CA CYS A 184 -11.96 -10.41 -4.53
C CYS A 184 -10.48 -10.78 -4.38
N HIS A 185 -9.65 -9.89 -3.83
CA HIS A 185 -8.27 -10.24 -3.47
C HIS A 185 -8.27 -11.25 -2.32
N HIS A 186 -9.07 -11.05 -1.26
CA HIS A 186 -9.19 -12.02 -0.16
C HIS A 186 -9.67 -13.41 -0.59
N ARG A 187 -10.36 -13.51 -1.74
CA ARG A 187 -10.76 -14.79 -2.34
C ARG A 187 -9.68 -15.41 -3.23
N ASP A 188 -8.86 -14.58 -3.86
CA ASP A 188 -7.76 -14.96 -4.75
C ASP A 188 -6.58 -14.02 -4.52
N HIS A 189 -5.63 -14.48 -3.72
CA HIS A 189 -4.44 -13.72 -3.31
C HIS A 189 -3.45 -13.48 -4.45
N THR A 190 -3.83 -13.68 -5.71
CA THR A 190 -2.98 -13.48 -6.91
C THR A 190 -3.41 -12.28 -7.78
N ILE A 191 -4.51 -11.61 -7.42
CA ILE A 191 -5.09 -10.48 -8.17
C ILE A 191 -5.40 -9.30 -7.25
N ARG A 192 -5.72 -8.15 -7.86
CA ARG A 192 -6.24 -6.96 -7.16
C ARG A 192 -5.43 -6.44 -5.97
N TYR A 193 -4.10 -6.43 -6.10
CA TYR A 193 -3.20 -5.97 -5.05
C TYR A 193 -3.28 -4.47 -4.74
N CYS A 194 -3.80 -3.61 -5.63
CA CYS A 194 -3.82 -2.16 -5.42
C CYS A 194 -4.92 -1.75 -4.42
N VAL A 195 -4.59 -1.00 -3.38
CA VAL A 195 -5.44 -0.80 -2.19
C VAL A 195 -5.87 0.65 -1.93
N ILE A 196 -5.36 1.63 -2.69
CA ILE A 196 -5.68 3.05 -2.47
C ILE A 196 -7.10 3.33 -2.96
N ASN A 197 -7.32 3.21 -4.27
CA ASN A 197 -8.60 3.43 -4.93
C ASN A 197 -9.02 2.25 -5.82
N GLY A 198 -8.09 1.34 -6.13
CA GLY A 198 -8.28 0.15 -6.93
C GLY A 198 -8.31 0.38 -8.45
N TRP A 199 -8.06 1.59 -8.95
CA TRP A 199 -8.04 1.91 -10.38
C TRP A 199 -6.99 1.10 -11.13
N ALA A 200 -5.80 0.94 -10.56
CA ALA A 200 -4.70 0.25 -11.21
C ALA A 200 -4.94 -1.27 -11.32
N ASN A 201 -5.86 -1.83 -10.51
CA ASN A 201 -6.20 -3.24 -10.60
C ASN A 201 -6.79 -3.63 -11.96
N TYR A 202 -7.64 -2.77 -12.55
CA TYR A 202 -8.29 -3.07 -13.84
C TYR A 202 -7.27 -3.34 -14.97
N PRO A 203 -6.29 -2.45 -15.26
CA PRO A 203 -5.27 -2.75 -16.24
C PRO A 203 -4.32 -3.86 -15.80
N CYS A 204 -3.90 -3.91 -14.52
CA CYS A 204 -2.96 -4.93 -14.04
C CYS A 204 -3.51 -6.35 -14.21
N ASP A 205 -4.75 -6.59 -13.81
CA ASP A 205 -5.39 -7.91 -13.90
C ASP A 205 -5.68 -8.27 -15.36
N ARG A 206 -6.14 -7.32 -16.18
CA ARG A 206 -6.36 -7.52 -17.63
C ARG A 206 -5.08 -7.92 -18.34
N LEU A 207 -3.95 -7.31 -17.99
CA LEU A 207 -2.63 -7.61 -18.54
C LEU A 207 -1.96 -8.82 -17.89
N ARG A 208 -2.57 -9.40 -16.83
CA ARG A 208 -2.00 -10.45 -15.98
C ARG A 208 -0.61 -10.07 -15.46
N LEU A 209 -0.44 -8.80 -15.10
CA LEU A 209 0.84 -8.19 -14.73
C LEU A 209 1.55 -9.01 -13.63
N TRP A 210 0.84 -9.30 -12.54
CA TRP A 210 1.39 -10.01 -11.38
C TRP A 210 1.94 -11.38 -11.74
N SER A 211 1.13 -12.22 -12.41
CA SER A 211 1.58 -13.55 -12.85
C SER A 211 2.77 -13.50 -13.82
N ARG A 212 2.86 -12.45 -14.65
CA ARG A 212 3.98 -12.26 -15.59
C ARG A 212 5.25 -11.90 -14.82
N LEU A 213 5.15 -11.00 -13.86
CA LEU A 213 6.26 -10.64 -12.96
C LEU A 213 6.70 -11.85 -12.13
N GLU A 214 5.77 -12.68 -11.66
CA GLU A 214 6.11 -13.91 -10.94
C GLU A 214 6.91 -14.88 -11.79
N ARG A 215 6.46 -15.16 -13.03
CA ARG A 215 7.22 -16.00 -13.95
C ARG A 215 8.60 -15.43 -14.24
N LEU A 216 8.72 -14.11 -14.38
CA LEU A 216 10.01 -13.46 -14.60
C LEU A 216 10.93 -13.65 -13.38
N VAL A 217 10.47 -13.34 -12.17
CA VAL A 217 11.25 -13.50 -10.94
C VAL A 217 11.66 -14.96 -10.73
N THR A 218 10.74 -15.91 -10.93
CA THR A 218 11.05 -17.34 -10.85
C THR A 218 12.08 -17.75 -11.90
N ALA A 219 11.96 -17.28 -13.15
CA ALA A 219 12.92 -17.60 -14.20
C ALA A 219 14.33 -17.02 -13.92
N THR A 220 14.42 -15.83 -13.31
CA THR A 220 15.71 -15.17 -13.06
C THR A 220 16.35 -15.54 -11.72
N THR A 221 15.56 -15.96 -10.72
CA THR A 221 16.05 -16.22 -9.35
C THR A 221 15.86 -17.65 -8.87
N GLY A 222 15.03 -18.45 -9.54
CA GLY A 222 14.64 -19.79 -9.09
C GLY A 222 13.66 -19.79 -7.90
N ARG A 223 13.30 -18.64 -7.33
CA ARG A 223 12.36 -18.56 -6.19
C ARG A 223 10.93 -18.87 -6.65
N ALA A 224 10.22 -19.66 -5.85
CA ALA A 224 8.79 -19.89 -6.02
C ALA A 224 7.99 -18.74 -5.36
N PRO A 225 6.93 -18.23 -6.01
CA PRO A 225 6.04 -17.25 -5.39
C PRO A 225 5.27 -17.90 -4.22
N ARG A 226 5.09 -17.16 -3.13
CA ARG A 226 4.35 -17.58 -1.92
C ARG A 226 4.88 -18.89 -1.31
N ALA A 227 6.22 -19.04 -1.29
CA ALA A 227 6.85 -20.26 -0.82
C ALA A 227 6.63 -20.54 0.69
N ASP A 228 6.33 -19.52 1.49
CA ASP A 228 6.14 -19.58 2.94
C ASP A 228 4.68 -19.81 3.36
N ASP A 229 3.70 -19.75 2.45
CA ASP A 229 2.26 -19.85 2.76
C ASP A 229 1.92 -21.12 3.56
N ALA A 230 2.49 -22.27 3.17
CA ALA A 230 2.25 -23.53 3.87
C ALA A 230 2.81 -23.53 5.30
N GLU A 231 3.94 -22.87 5.53
CA GLU A 231 4.50 -22.72 6.87
C GLU A 231 3.65 -21.80 7.73
N TRP A 232 3.21 -20.66 7.17
CA TRP A 232 2.34 -19.72 7.84
C TRP A 232 1.01 -20.37 8.28
N GLN A 233 0.37 -21.13 7.40
CA GLN A 233 -0.89 -21.83 7.72
C GLN A 233 -0.71 -22.90 8.81
N ARG A 234 0.44 -23.60 8.83
CA ARG A 234 0.77 -24.53 9.91
C ARG A 234 0.90 -23.80 11.25
N LYS A 235 1.67 -22.72 11.32
CA LYS A 235 1.83 -21.92 12.55
C LYS A 235 0.49 -21.43 13.10
N LEU A 236 -0.39 -20.91 12.24
CA LEU A 236 -1.74 -20.50 12.64
C LEU A 236 -2.55 -21.68 13.21
N SER A 237 -2.52 -22.84 12.55
CA SER A 237 -3.25 -24.02 13.01
C SER A 237 -2.73 -24.54 14.36
N ASP A 238 -1.42 -24.54 14.55
CA ASP A 238 -0.76 -25.04 15.77
C ASP A 238 -1.01 -24.14 17.00
N THR A 239 -1.34 -22.87 16.79
CA THR A 239 -1.78 -21.97 17.90
C THR A 239 -3.19 -22.29 18.43
N GLY A 240 -3.89 -23.27 17.84
CA GLY A 240 -5.27 -23.61 18.21
C GLY A 240 -6.31 -22.59 17.72
N ILE A 241 -5.88 -21.63 16.89
CA ILE A 241 -6.72 -20.61 16.27
C ILE A 241 -7.26 -21.20 14.96
N THR A 242 -8.38 -21.93 15.05
CA THR A 242 -9.05 -22.48 13.87
C THR A 242 -9.66 -21.35 13.04
N VAL A 243 -9.22 -21.20 11.79
CA VAL A 243 -9.89 -20.34 10.79
C VAL A 243 -11.28 -20.94 10.55
N GLY A 244 -12.32 -20.25 11.02
CA GLY A 244 -13.69 -20.66 10.78
C GLY A 244 -13.97 -20.68 9.27
N LEU A 245 -14.42 -21.83 8.75
CA LEU A 245 -14.87 -21.93 7.37
C LEU A 245 -16.01 -20.91 7.11
N PRO A 246 -16.10 -20.30 5.91
CA PRO A 246 -17.14 -19.34 5.61
C PRO A 246 -18.51 -20.02 5.78
N GLN A 247 -19.35 -19.47 6.65
CA GLN A 247 -20.76 -19.82 6.69
C GLN A 247 -21.39 -19.39 5.37
N PRO A 248 -22.08 -20.28 4.63
CA PRO A 248 -22.85 -19.86 3.47
C PRO A 248 -23.98 -18.97 3.97
N ASN A 249 -23.98 -17.70 3.55
CA ASN A 249 -25.03 -16.75 3.90
C ASN A 249 -26.40 -17.29 3.43
N GLY A 250 -27.33 -17.45 4.38
CA GLY A 250 -28.77 -17.44 4.13
C GLY A 250 -29.32 -16.03 3.98
#